data_AF-A0A537JMP0-F1
#
_entry.id   AF-A0A537JMP0-F1
#
_cell.length_a   1.000
_cell.length_b   1.000
_cell.length_c   1.000
_cell.angle_alpha   90.00
_cell.angle_beta   90.00
_cell.angle_gamma   90.00
#
_symmetry.space_group_name_H-M   'P 1'
#
loop_
_entity.id
_entity.type
_entity.pdbx_description
1 polymer ?
#
loop_
_entity_poly.entity_id
_entity_poly.type
_entity_poly.pdbx_seq_one_letter_code
_entity_poly.pdbx_strand_id
1 'polypeptide(L)' 'MIRCGTLEAAVRTAHEVARSGDVVTLSPGCESFDQFKDYRERGDRYLELVSALARGPRAGTGGVRWN' A
#
# COMPACT_ATOMS: atom_id res chain seq x y z
N MET A 1 -15.72 -5.10 4.64
CA MET A 1 -14.97 -3.90 5.09
C MET A 1 -13.85 -4.37 6.01
N ILE A 2 -12.58 -4.15 5.66
CA ILE A 2 -11.44 -4.54 6.49
C ILE A 2 -10.97 -3.30 7.28
N ARG A 3 -10.81 -3.42 8.60
CA ARG A 3 -10.30 -2.35 9.46
C ARG A 3 -8.88 -2.71 9.90
N CYS A 4 -7.91 -1.85 9.58
CA CYS A 4 -6.49 -2.16 9.82
C CYS A 4 -5.87 -1.36 10.97
N GLY A 5 -6.49 -0.27 11.43
CA GLY A 5 -6.03 0.53 12.57
C GLY A 5 -4.79 1.40 12.32
N THR A 6 -3.85 0.97 11.47
CA THR A 6 -2.65 1.73 11.08
C THR A 6 -2.43 1.72 9.57
N LEU A 7 -1.69 2.72 9.07
CA LEU A 7 -1.32 2.79 7.66
C LEU A 7 -0.50 1.55 7.22
N GLU A 8 0.46 1.11 8.02
CA GLU A 8 1.27 -0.08 7.71
C GLU A 8 0.42 -1.35 7.55
N ALA A 9 -0.49 -1.59 8.49
CA ALA A 9 -1.41 -2.72 8.40
C ALA A 9 -2.33 -2.60 7.18
N ALA A 10 -2.79 -1.39 6.86
CA ALA A 10 -3.60 -1.14 5.66
C ALA A 10 -2.84 -1.46 4.37
N VAL A 11 -1.59 -0.99 4.23
CA VAL A 11 -0.77 -1.24 3.03
C VAL A 11 -0.46 -2.72 2.88
N ARG A 12 -0.09 -3.41 3.96
CA ARG A 12 0.18 -4.86 3.92
C ARG A 12 -1.06 -5.65 3.52
N THR A 13 -2.20 -5.39 4.16
CA THR A 13 -3.45 -6.10 3.82
C THR A 13 -3.91 -5.77 2.41
N ALA A 14 -3.78 -4.52 1.95
CA ALA A 14 -4.09 -4.16 0.57
C ALA A 14 -3.22 -4.94 -0.43
N HIS A 15 -1.92 -5.11 -0.14
CA HIS A 15 -1.02 -5.91 -0.96
C HIS A 15 -1.39 -7.40 -1.00
N GLU A 16 -1.81 -7.97 0.14
CA GLU A 16 -2.22 -9.38 0.23
C GLU A 16 -3.51 -9.69 -0.55
N VAL A 17 -4.43 -8.73 -0.64
CA VAL A 17 -5.73 -8.92 -1.30
C VAL A 17 -5.75 -8.47 -2.77
N ALA A 18 -4.86 -7.56 -3.15
CA ALA A 18 -4.77 -7.03 -4.51
C ALA A 18 -4.27 -8.09 -5.50
N ARG A 19 -4.82 -8.06 -6.71
CA ARG A 19 -4.45 -8.95 -7.80
C ARG A 19 -3.69 -8.18 -8.89
N SER A 20 -3.05 -8.93 -9.78
CA SER A 20 -2.40 -8.32 -10.94
C SER A 20 -3.42 -7.56 -11.78
N GLY A 21 -3.12 -6.30 -12.09
CA GLY A 21 -4.02 -5.38 -12.79
C GLY A 21 -4.84 -4.47 -11.87
N ASP A 22 -4.89 -4.74 -10.56
CA ASP A 22 -5.55 -3.85 -9.61
C ASP A 22 -4.72 -2.60 -9.34
N VAL A 23 -5.41 -1.50 -9.03
CA VAL A 23 -4.79 -0.24 -8.58
C VAL A 23 -5.15 0.00 -7.12
N VAL A 24 -4.12 0.12 -6.27
CA VAL A 24 -4.27 0.48 -4.85
C VAL A 24 -3.93 1.95 -4.68
N THR A 25 -4.88 2.75 -4.16
CA THR A 25 -4.71 4.17 -3.91
C THR A 25 -4.83 4.50 -2.42
N LEU A 26 -4.05 5.49 -1.97
CA LEU A 26 -4.22 6.07 -0.63
C LEU A 26 -5.20 7.25 -0.72
N SER A 27 -6.36 7.14 -0.09
CA SER A 27 -7.39 8.20 -0.07
C SER A 27 -8.04 8.29 1.32
N PRO A 28 -7.38 8.93 2.30
CA PRO A 28 -7.75 8.85 3.71
C PRO A 28 -8.97 9.69 4.11
N GLY A 29 -9.50 10.56 3.23
CA GLY A 29 -10.75 11.30 3.43
C GLY A 29 -10.81 12.29 4.61
N CYS A 30 -9.82 12.26 5.51
CA CYS A 30 -9.74 13.04 6.74
C CYS A 30 -8.32 13.59 6.97
N GLU A 31 -8.24 14.54 7.91
CA GLU A 31 -7.00 15.12 8.42
C GLU A 31 -6.04 14.05 8.98
N SER A 32 -4.74 14.34 9.00
CA SER A 32 -3.68 13.33 9.22
C SER A 32 -3.17 13.23 10.65
N PHE A 33 -3.70 14.08 11.55
CA PHE A 33 -3.06 14.46 12.81
C PHE A 33 -3.11 13.39 13.91
N ASP A 34 -3.93 12.35 13.73
CA ASP A 34 -4.08 11.23 14.64
C ASP A 34 -2.93 10.22 14.57
N GLN A 35 -2.18 10.15 13.47
CA GLN A 35 -1.03 9.25 13.31
C GLN A 35 0.23 9.92 12.74
N PHE A 36 0.11 11.13 12.19
CA PHE A 36 1.19 11.81 11.48
C PHE A 36 1.17 13.31 11.76
N LYS A 37 2.34 13.95 11.66
CA LYS A 37 2.45 15.40 11.82
C LYS A 37 1.66 16.17 10.76
N ASP A 38 1.68 15.69 9.52
CA ASP A 38 0.98 16.30 8.39
C ASP A 38 0.76 15.29 7.26
N TYR A 39 0.11 15.75 6.18
CA TYR A 39 -0.23 14.90 5.04
C TYR A 39 1.00 14.42 4.25
N ARG A 40 2.13 15.14 4.27
CA ARG A 40 3.35 14.76 3.56
C ARG A 40 4.03 13.63 4.29
N GLU A 41 4.19 13.73 5.60
CA GLU A 41 4.77 12.64 6.42
C GLU A 41 4.02 11.31 6.21
N ARG A 42 2.68 11.37 6.16
CA ARG A 42 1.85 10.20 5.83
C ARG A 42 2.11 9.67 4.41
N GLY A 43 2.25 10.58 3.43
CA GLY A 43 2.53 10.23 2.04
C GLY A 43 3.91 9.59 1.88
N ASP A 44 4.93 10.17 2.51
CA ASP A 44 6.29 9.64 2.55
C ASP A 44 6.28 8.25 3.18
N ARG A 45 5.57 8.08 4.30
CA ARG A 45 5.47 6.77 4.95
C ARG A 45 4.77 5.72 4.08
N TYR A 46 3.74 6.11 3.32
CA TYR A 46 3.10 5.23 2.34
C TYR A 46 4.08 4.79 1.24
N LEU A 47 4.85 5.74 0.69
CA LEU A 47 5.85 5.45 -0.35
C LEU A 47 6.94 4.50 0.15
N GLU A 48 7.43 4.70 1.37
CA GLU A 48 8.41 3.80 2.01
C GLU A 48 7.88 2.36 2.11
N LEU A 49 6.65 2.20 2.61
CA LEU A 49 6.01 0.90 2.80
C LEU A 49 5.80 0.17 1.48
N VAL A 50 5.25 0.86 0.47
CA VAL A 50 5.05 0.27 -0.87
C VAL A 50 6.37 -0.10 -1.53
N SER A 51 7.40 0.75 -1.39
CA SER A 51 8.74 0.48 -1.93
C SER A 51 9.39 -0.73 -1.27
N ALA A 52 9.15 -0.96 0.02
CA ALA A 52 9.64 -2.14 0.73
C ALA A 52 8.98 -3.43 0.19
N LEU A 53 7.67 -3.41 -0.11
CA LEU A 53 6.94 -4.55 -0.65
C LEU A 53 7.34 -4.88 -2.10
N ALA A 54 7.60 -3.86 -2.92
CA ALA A 54 8.05 -4.05 -4.31
C ALA A 54 9.40 -4.79 -4.43
N ARG A 55 10.21 -4.76 -3.36
CA ARG A 55 11.52 -5.44 -3.29
C ARG A 55 11.44 -6.87 -2.74
N GLY A 56 10.27 -7.34 -2.28
CA GLY A 56 10.07 -8.71 -1.80
C GLY A 56 9.87 -9.72 -2.94
N PRO A 57 10.09 -11.03 -2.70
CA PRO A 57 9.81 -12.06 -3.70
C PRO A 57 8.31 -12.05 -4.00
N ARG A 58 7.96 -11.79 -5.27
CA ARG A 58 6.57 -11.85 -5.75
C ARG A 58 6.08 -13.29 -5.62
N ALA A 59 5.29 -13.58 -4.59
CA ALA A 59 4.51 -14.81 -4.52
C ALA A 59 3.31 -14.66 -5.46
N GLY A 60 3.46 -15.04 -6.74
CA GLY A 60 2.35 -15.01 -7.69
C GLY A 60 2.77 -15.13 -9.16
N THR A 61 2.70 -16.36 -9.66
CA THR A 61 2.90 -16.84 -11.03
C THR A 61 2.19 -16.05 -12.12
N GLY A 62 2.88 -15.79 -13.23
CA GLY A 62 2.28 -15.34 -14.49
C GLY A 62 3.25 -14.58 -15.38
N GLY A 63 4.17 -15.29 -16.03
CA GLY A 63 5.08 -14.71 -17.01
C GLY A 63 4.31 -14.07 -18.17
N VAL A 64 4.37 -12.75 -18.27
CA VAL A 64 3.93 -12.02 -19.45
C VAL A 64 5.15 -11.78 -20.33
N ARG A 65 5.20 -12.54 -21.43
CA ARG A 65 6.12 -12.35 -22.54
C ARG A 65 5.58 -11.19 -23.37
N TRP A 66 6.28 -10.06 -23.36
CA TRP A 66 6.02 -8.95 -24.27
C TRP A 66 6.57 -9.34 -25.67
N ASN A 67 5.72 -9.22 -26.69
CA ASN A 67 6.10 -9.28 -28.11
C ASN A 67 6.20 -7.87 -28.65
#